data_AF-A0A835VTW6-F1
#
_entry.id   AF-A0A835VTW6-F1
#
_cell.length_a   1.000
_cell.length_b   1.000
_cell.length_c   1.000
_cell.angle_alpha   90.00
_cell.angle_beta   90.00
_cell.angle_gamma   90.00
#
_symmetry.space_group_name_H-M   'P 1'
#
loop_
_entity.id
_entity.type
_entity.pdbx_description
1 polymer ?
#
loop_
_entity_poly.entity_id
_entity_poly.type
_entity_poly.pdbx_seq_one_letter_code
_entity_poly.pdbx_strand_id
1 'polypeptide(L)'
;MYKVALAPLGNTRCPANEGELRQAIQAVLRGVAALHRAGYVHRDIHWANVLCIGEGSWILSDLESAARAPVQAAGEGGFRAACWTSDTLDECGMYTTASDVQLVGQLMDTCSILVLDAQCQELKAQLTACAAASRPSAEQALRHPWFFPGGAP
;
A
#
# COMPACT_ATOMS: atom_id res chain seq x y z
N MET A 1 35.47 -5.74 16.35
CA MET A 1 34.80 -4.45 16.61
C MET A 1 33.84 -4.21 15.45
N TYR A 2 32.54 -4.42 15.66
CA TYR A 2 31.51 -4.21 14.62
C TYR A 2 31.11 -2.74 14.61
N LYS A 3 31.09 -2.11 13.44
CA LYS A 3 30.78 -0.69 13.27
C LYS A 3 29.45 -0.59 12.52
N VAL A 4 28.39 -0.17 13.22
CA VAL A 4 27.12 0.19 12.58
C VAL A 4 27.26 1.62 12.10
N ALA A 5 27.23 1.82 10.78
CA ALA A 5 27.02 3.13 10.20
C ALA A 5 25.51 3.32 10.02
N LEU A 6 24.90 4.16 10.86
CA LEU A 6 23.52 4.59 10.67
C LEU A 6 23.54 5.80 9.74
N ALA A 7 23.00 5.62 8.53
CA ALA A 7 22.65 6.70 7.63
C ALA A 7 21.12 6.68 7.43
N PRO A 8 20.46 7.83 7.23
CA PRO A 8 19.06 7.83 6.84
C PRO A 8 18.92 7.03 5.55
N LEU A 9 18.15 5.93 5.59
CA LEU A 9 17.95 5.09 4.40
C LEU A 9 17.08 5.78 3.34
N GLY A 10 16.33 6.81 3.72
CA GLY A 10 15.49 7.60 2.83
C GLY A 10 14.71 8.67 3.59
N ASN A 11 13.90 9.43 2.86
CA ASN A 11 13.04 10.46 3.42
C ASN A 11 11.56 10.05 3.27
N THR A 12 10.77 10.30 4.31
CA THR A 12 9.30 10.22 4.24
C THR A 12 8.80 11.44 3.48
N ARG A 13 8.27 11.23 2.27
CA ARG A 13 7.66 12.30 1.47
C ARG A 13 6.55 11.74 0.59
N CYS A 14 5.59 12.60 0.23
CA CYS A 14 4.66 12.27 -0.83
C CYS A 14 5.35 12.38 -2.21
N PRO A 15 4.87 11.63 -3.21
CA PRO A 15 5.26 11.82 -4.60
C PRO A 15 4.89 13.23 -5.09
N ALA A 16 5.77 13.83 -5.88
CA ALA A 16 5.59 15.19 -6.41
C ALA A 16 4.86 15.22 -7.75
N ASN A 17 4.82 14.10 -8.47
CA ASN A 17 4.17 13.95 -9.77
C ASN A 17 3.69 12.51 -9.98
N GLU A 18 2.89 12.29 -11.03
CA GLU A 18 2.29 10.98 -11.30
C GLU A 18 3.33 9.89 -11.61
N GLY A 19 4.46 10.24 -12.22
CA GLY A 19 5.53 9.28 -12.49
C GLY A 19 6.14 8.73 -11.19
N GLU A 20 6.40 9.61 -10.23
CA GLU A 20 6.85 9.20 -8.90
C GLU A 20 5.77 8.41 -8.15
N LEU A 21 4.49 8.81 -8.26
CA LEU A 21 3.38 8.10 -7.65
C LEU A 21 3.30 6.67 -8.20
N ARG A 22 3.42 6.51 -9.52
CA ARG A 22 3.44 5.20 -10.17
C ARG A 22 4.56 4.33 -9.64
N GLN A 23 5.78 4.86 -9.56
CA GLN A 23 6.92 4.13 -9.00
C GLN A 23 6.71 3.75 -7.54
N ALA A 24 6.18 4.67 -6.72
CA ALA A 24 5.90 4.45 -5.31
C ALA A 24 4.84 3.36 -5.11
N ILE A 25 3.68 3.48 -5.75
CA ILE A 25 2.59 2.51 -5.65
C ILE A 25 3.04 1.14 -6.17
N GLN A 26 3.81 1.09 -7.26
CA GLN A 26 4.35 -0.17 -7.77
C GLN A 26 5.29 -0.84 -6.76
N ALA A 27 6.16 -0.08 -6.09
CA ALA A 27 7.05 -0.60 -5.07
C ALA A 27 6.29 -1.09 -3.82
N VAL A 28 5.30 -0.30 -3.36
CA VAL A 28 4.44 -0.67 -2.23
C VAL A 28 3.68 -1.97 -2.55
N LEU A 29 3.03 -2.07 -3.72
CA LEU A 29 2.31 -3.29 -4.12
C LEU A 29 3.23 -4.51 -4.21
N ARG A 30 4.49 -4.36 -4.66
CA ARG A 30 5.47 -5.46 -4.64
C ARG A 30 5.79 -5.92 -3.22
N GLY A 31 5.99 -4.98 -2.29
CA GLY A 31 6.22 -5.28 -0.87
C GLY A 31 5.02 -5.96 -0.22
N VAL A 32 3.81 -5.43 -0.46
CA VAL A 32 2.55 -6.01 0.00
C VAL A 32 2.34 -7.42 -0.56
N ALA A 33 2.56 -7.63 -1.86
CA ALA A 33 2.47 -8.95 -2.48
C ALA A 33 3.46 -9.96 -1.85
N ALA A 34 4.67 -9.52 -1.49
CA ALA A 34 5.63 -10.37 -0.81
C ALA A 34 5.18 -10.77 0.60
N LEU A 35 4.63 -9.82 1.38
CA LEU A 35 4.03 -10.11 2.68
C LEU A 35 2.84 -11.08 2.55
N HIS A 36 1.95 -10.83 1.59
CA HIS A 36 0.76 -11.64 1.37
C HIS A 36 1.11 -13.08 1.00
N ARG A 37 2.12 -13.29 0.13
CA ARG A 37 2.65 -14.65 -0.17
C ARG A 37 3.21 -15.36 1.07
N ALA A 38 3.77 -14.61 2.02
CA ALA A 38 4.25 -15.15 3.28
C ALA A 38 3.12 -15.37 4.31
N GLY A 39 1.86 -15.02 3.97
CA GLY A 39 0.70 -15.15 4.85
C GLY A 39 0.51 -14.01 5.84
N TYR A 40 1.18 -12.87 5.62
CA TYR A 40 1.13 -11.70 6.49
C TYR A 40 0.43 -10.52 5.82
N VAL A 41 -0.11 -9.62 6.63
CA VAL A 41 -0.61 -8.30 6.26
C VAL A 41 0.18 -7.21 6.99
N HIS A 42 0.31 -6.04 6.37
CA HIS A 42 1.06 -4.90 6.90
C HIS A 42 0.28 -4.13 7.96
N ARG A 43 -1.01 -3.87 7.72
CA ARG A 43 -1.94 -3.16 8.62
C ARG A 43 -1.72 -1.67 8.83
N ASP A 44 -0.57 -1.12 8.48
CA ASP A 44 -0.30 0.31 8.65
C ASP A 44 0.34 0.97 7.42
N ILE A 45 -0.37 0.95 6.28
CA ILE A 45 0.14 1.50 5.01
C ILE A 45 -0.33 2.95 4.86
N HIS A 46 0.61 3.89 4.95
CA HIS A 46 0.42 5.31 4.68
C HIS A 46 1.75 5.97 4.32
N TRP A 47 1.75 7.23 3.83
CA TRP A 47 2.96 7.89 3.31
C TRP A 47 4.12 8.03 4.29
N ALA A 48 3.89 7.99 5.61
CA ALA A 48 4.98 8.02 6.58
C ALA A 48 5.72 6.67 6.69
N ASN A 49 5.08 5.57 6.29
CA ASN A 49 5.67 4.23 6.24
C ASN A 49 6.18 3.87 4.84
N VAL A 50 6.20 4.83 3.90
CA VAL A 50 6.76 4.66 2.55
C VAL A 50 7.98 5.57 2.38
N LEU A 51 9.16 4.96 2.25
CA LEU A 51 10.44 5.66 2.19
C LEU A 51 10.85 5.91 0.74
N CYS A 52 11.23 7.15 0.41
CA CYS A 52 11.93 7.49 -0.82
C CYS A 52 13.44 7.36 -0.59
N ILE A 53 14.09 6.39 -1.25
CA ILE A 53 15.52 6.06 -1.03
C ILE A 53 16.45 6.64 -2.12
N GLY A 54 15.93 7.45 -3.04
CA GLY A 54 16.68 8.10 -4.13
C GLY A 54 16.24 7.63 -5.52
N GLU A 55 16.45 8.46 -6.56
CA GLU A 55 16.21 8.15 -7.98
C GLU A 55 14.89 7.40 -8.30
N GLY A 56 13.78 7.80 -7.69
CA GLY A 56 12.47 7.16 -7.94
C GLY A 56 12.32 5.76 -7.34
N SER A 57 13.22 5.35 -6.44
CA SER A 57 13.13 4.11 -5.68
C SER A 57 12.40 4.34 -4.36
N TRP A 58 11.44 3.45 -4.08
CA TRP A 58 10.56 3.53 -2.92
C TRP A 58 10.50 2.20 -2.20
N ILE A 59 10.31 2.22 -0.88
CA ILE A 59 10.22 1.02 -0.05
C ILE A 59 9.08 1.17 0.96
N LEU A 60 8.24 0.14 1.09
CA LEU A 60 7.32 -0.01 2.21
C LEU A 60 8.10 -0.47 3.45
N SER A 61 7.91 0.22 4.56
CA SER A 61 8.64 0.03 5.82
C SER A 61 7.68 -0.08 7.00
N ASP A 62 8.24 -0.34 8.17
CA ASP A 62 7.54 -0.48 9.45
C ASP A 62 6.59 -1.68 9.56
N LEU A 63 7.19 -2.83 9.89
CA LEU A 63 6.48 -4.10 10.06
C LEU A 63 6.06 -4.38 11.51
N GLU A 64 6.15 -3.41 12.43
CA GLU A 64 5.77 -3.62 13.83
C GLU A 64 4.31 -4.04 13.97
N SER A 65 3.50 -3.52 13.06
CA SER A 65 2.07 -3.80 12.96
C SER A 65 1.77 -5.02 12.11
N ALA A 66 2.74 -5.72 11.53
CA ALA A 66 2.44 -6.87 10.67
C ALA A 66 1.84 -8.05 11.46
N ALA A 67 0.90 -8.76 10.84
CA ALA A 67 0.23 -9.92 11.47
C ALA A 67 -0.15 -10.98 10.44
N ARG A 68 -0.38 -12.22 10.88
CA ARG A 68 -0.91 -13.28 10.00
C ARG A 68 -2.35 -12.97 9.64
N ALA A 69 -2.68 -13.10 8.36
CA ALA A 69 -4.05 -12.89 7.87
C ALA A 69 -4.86 -14.19 7.84
N PRO A 70 -6.19 -14.13 8.05
CA PRO A 70 -6.93 -12.97 8.54
C PRO A 70 -6.69 -12.76 10.04
N VAL A 71 -6.76 -11.50 10.52
CA VAL A 71 -6.63 -11.16 11.94
C VAL A 71 -7.81 -10.34 12.43
N GLN A 72 -8.35 -10.74 13.59
CA GLN A 72 -9.41 -9.99 14.26
C GLN A 72 -8.86 -8.62 14.69
N ALA A 73 -9.42 -7.54 14.17
CA ALA A 73 -9.03 -6.20 14.55
C ALA A 73 -10.06 -5.50 15.43
N ALA A 74 -11.33 -5.94 15.39
CA ALA A 74 -12.39 -5.44 16.28
C ALA A 74 -12.35 -6.16 17.64
N GLY A 75 -12.15 -5.41 18.73
CA GLY A 75 -12.18 -5.89 20.12
C GLY A 75 -11.32 -5.06 21.08
N GLU A 76 -11.48 -5.25 22.40
CA GLU A 76 -10.58 -4.65 23.39
C GLU A 76 -9.14 -5.14 23.18
N GLY A 77 -8.19 -4.20 23.03
CA GLY A 77 -6.78 -4.51 22.73
C GLY A 77 -6.49 -4.81 21.26
N GLY A 78 -7.47 -4.70 20.35
CA GLY A 78 -7.25 -4.80 18.91
C GLY A 78 -6.44 -3.63 18.36
N PHE A 79 -5.48 -3.92 17.47
CA PHE A 79 -4.76 -2.88 16.74
C PHE A 79 -5.68 -2.23 15.70
N ARG A 80 -5.73 -0.90 15.68
CA ARG A 80 -6.44 -0.11 14.67
C ARG A 80 -5.60 1.10 14.31
N ALA A 81 -5.07 1.13 13.08
CA ALA A 81 -4.29 2.27 12.62
C ALA A 81 -5.19 3.47 12.30
N ALA A 82 -4.64 4.68 12.41
CA ALA A 82 -5.36 5.91 12.12
C ALA A 82 -5.75 6.05 10.64
N CYS A 83 -5.05 5.36 9.74
CA CYS A 83 -5.32 5.37 8.30
C CYS A 83 -6.50 4.49 7.88
N TRP A 84 -7.09 3.71 8.80
CA TRP A 84 -8.20 2.81 8.47
C TRP A 84 -9.51 3.58 8.29
N THR A 85 -10.29 3.16 7.31
CA THR A 85 -11.64 3.66 7.04
C THR A 85 -12.71 2.65 7.46
N SER A 86 -13.99 2.98 7.26
CA SER A 86 -15.11 2.04 7.47
C SER A 86 -14.98 0.76 6.65
N ASP A 87 -14.31 0.84 5.50
CA ASP A 87 -14.25 -0.23 4.51
C ASP A 87 -12.94 -1.03 4.60
N THR A 88 -12.07 -0.71 5.56
CA THR A 88 -10.80 -1.41 5.73
C THR A 88 -11.01 -2.84 6.18
N LEU A 89 -11.96 -3.09 7.08
CA LEU A 89 -12.29 -4.43 7.55
C LEU A 89 -13.30 -5.10 6.62
N ASP A 90 -13.27 -6.43 6.57
CA ASP A 90 -14.33 -7.18 5.90
C ASP A 90 -15.65 -7.15 6.71
N GLU A 91 -16.69 -7.77 6.15
CA GLU A 91 -18.03 -7.83 6.75
C GLU A 91 -18.05 -8.53 8.13
N CYS A 92 -17.03 -9.33 8.44
CA CYS A 92 -16.86 -10.02 9.71
C CYS A 92 -16.02 -9.21 10.71
N GLY A 93 -15.53 -8.02 10.35
CA GLY A 93 -14.64 -7.22 11.18
C GLY A 93 -13.19 -7.73 11.20
N MET A 94 -12.80 -8.54 10.21
CA MET A 94 -11.45 -9.07 10.06
C MET A 94 -10.60 -8.15 9.19
N TYR A 95 -9.33 -8.03 9.55
CA TYR A 95 -8.33 -7.45 8.67
C TYR A 95 -7.74 -8.55 7.77
N THR A 96 -7.73 -8.30 6.46
CA THR A 96 -7.37 -9.28 5.43
C THR A 96 -6.33 -8.70 4.46
N THR A 97 -5.88 -9.51 3.51
CA THR A 97 -5.03 -9.01 2.41
C THR A 97 -5.71 -7.90 1.59
N ALA A 98 -7.03 -7.98 1.42
CA ALA A 98 -7.82 -6.96 0.73
C ALA A 98 -7.89 -5.63 1.52
N SER A 99 -7.66 -5.66 2.83
CA SER A 99 -7.54 -4.47 3.67
C SER A 99 -6.25 -3.69 3.34
N ASP A 100 -5.10 -4.38 3.23
CA ASP A 100 -3.85 -3.73 2.80
C ASP A 100 -3.99 -3.13 1.39
N VAL A 101 -4.62 -3.86 0.47
CA VAL A 101 -4.85 -3.40 -0.91
C VAL A 101 -5.65 -2.08 -0.92
N GLN A 102 -6.64 -1.95 -0.04
CA GLN A 102 -7.40 -0.71 0.10
C GLN A 102 -6.56 0.44 0.66
N LEU A 103 -5.70 0.19 1.64
CA LEU A 103 -4.78 1.21 2.13
C LEU A 103 -3.78 1.68 1.06
N VAL A 104 -3.36 0.79 0.15
CA VAL A 104 -2.58 1.20 -1.02
C VAL A 104 -3.37 2.14 -1.93
N GLY A 105 -4.66 1.87 -2.15
CA GLY A 105 -5.54 2.80 -2.85
C GLY A 105 -5.66 4.16 -2.14
N GLN A 106 -5.71 4.18 -0.80
CA GLN A 106 -5.74 5.41 -0.01
C GLN A 106 -4.46 6.25 -0.16
N LEU A 107 -3.29 5.66 -0.46
CA LEU A 107 -2.08 6.43 -0.79
C LEU A 107 -2.30 7.31 -2.03
N MET A 108 -3.07 6.83 -3.00
CA MET A 108 -3.37 7.55 -4.24
C MET A 108 -4.32 8.72 -4.00
N ASP A 109 -5.25 8.61 -3.04
CA ASP A 109 -6.14 9.73 -2.64
C ASP A 109 -5.44 10.77 -1.75
N THR A 110 -4.48 10.33 -0.93
CA THR A 110 -3.79 11.20 0.04
C THR A 110 -2.53 11.85 -0.51
N CYS A 111 -2.20 11.61 -1.78
CA CYS A 111 -1.10 12.32 -2.45
C CYS A 111 -1.54 13.72 -2.89
N SER A 112 -0.63 14.70 -2.90
CA SER A 112 -0.94 16.09 -3.26
C SER A 112 -1.01 16.35 -4.77
N ILE A 113 -1.27 15.33 -5.58
CA ILE A 113 -1.29 15.42 -7.05
C ILE A 113 -2.73 15.69 -7.51
N LEU A 114 -2.97 16.88 -8.07
CA LEU A 114 -4.31 17.37 -8.39
C LEU A 114 -4.95 16.70 -9.63
N VAL A 115 -4.14 16.28 -10.59
CA VAL A 115 -4.60 15.69 -11.85
C VAL A 115 -3.93 14.34 -12.00
N LEU A 116 -4.75 13.29 -11.99
CA LEU A 116 -4.33 11.91 -12.20
C LEU A 116 -4.93 11.40 -13.50
N ASP A 117 -4.15 10.62 -14.24
CA ASP A 117 -4.59 9.91 -15.42
C ASP A 117 -5.85 9.02 -15.19
N ALA A 118 -6.59 8.74 -16.26
CA ALA A 118 -7.79 7.90 -16.19
C ALA A 118 -7.50 6.48 -15.68
N GLN A 119 -6.38 5.87 -16.09
CA GLN A 119 -5.97 4.55 -15.61
C GLN A 119 -5.52 4.60 -14.14
N CYS A 120 -4.96 5.73 -13.69
CA CYS A 120 -4.64 5.96 -12.29
C CYS A 120 -5.90 5.96 -11.43
N GLN A 121 -6.94 6.67 -11.88
CA GLN A 121 -8.24 6.74 -11.19
C GLN A 121 -8.96 5.39 -11.22
N GLU A 122 -8.90 4.66 -12.34
CA GLU A 122 -9.46 3.31 -12.46
C GLU A 122 -8.79 2.33 -11.49
N LEU A 123 -7.45 2.28 -11.46
CA LEU A 123 -6.73 1.42 -10.52
C LEU A 123 -7.14 1.77 -9.09
N LYS A 124 -7.13 3.05 -8.74
CA LYS A 124 -7.55 3.51 -7.42
C LYS A 124 -8.93 2.99 -7.04
N ALA A 125 -9.91 3.14 -7.92
CA ALA A 125 -11.28 2.67 -7.70
C ALA A 125 -11.35 1.14 -7.49
N GLN A 126 -10.53 0.36 -8.20
CA GLN A 126 -10.43 -1.10 -7.99
C GLN A 126 -9.82 -1.43 -6.61
N LEU A 127 -8.77 -0.72 -6.20
CA LEU A 127 -8.11 -0.93 -4.91
C LEU A 127 -9.00 -0.54 -3.73
N THR A 128 -9.80 0.52 -3.87
CA THR A 128 -10.67 1.06 -2.81
C THR A 128 -12.13 0.62 -2.95
N ALA A 129 -12.42 -0.46 -3.67
CA ALA A 129 -13.79 -0.97 -3.79
C ALA A 129 -14.39 -1.24 -2.40
N CYS A 130 -15.65 -0.86 -2.16
CA CYS A 130 -16.29 -0.97 -0.84
C CYS A 130 -16.24 -2.42 -0.30
N ALA A 131 -16.60 -3.39 -1.14
CA ALA A 131 -16.53 -4.79 -0.77
C ALA A 131 -15.09 -5.32 -0.88
N ALA A 132 -14.56 -5.88 0.21
CA ALA A 132 -13.22 -6.44 0.26
C ALA A 132 -13.00 -7.53 -0.81
N ALA A 133 -14.02 -8.35 -1.09
CA ALA A 133 -13.98 -9.40 -2.11
C ALA A 133 -13.90 -8.87 -3.55
N SER A 134 -14.25 -7.60 -3.80
CA SER A 134 -14.17 -6.97 -5.11
C SER A 134 -12.80 -6.36 -5.42
N ARG A 135 -11.90 -6.30 -4.42
CA ARG A 135 -10.55 -5.76 -4.60
C ARG A 135 -9.65 -6.82 -5.23
N PRO A 136 -8.76 -6.46 -6.16
CA PRO A 136 -7.75 -7.39 -6.68
C PRO A 136 -6.74 -7.77 -5.59
N SER A 137 -6.04 -8.88 -5.75
CA SER A 137 -4.82 -9.12 -4.95
C SER A 137 -3.74 -8.11 -5.32
N ALA A 138 -2.75 -7.89 -4.44
CA ALA A 138 -1.62 -7.02 -4.76
C ALA A 138 -0.85 -7.45 -6.02
N GLU A 139 -0.76 -8.77 -6.28
CA GLU A 139 -0.16 -9.32 -7.50
C GLU A 139 -1.01 -9.05 -8.75
N GLN A 140 -2.33 -9.10 -8.64
CA GLN A 140 -3.24 -8.77 -9.73
C GLN A 140 -3.20 -7.25 -10.03
N ALA A 141 -3.18 -6.41 -8.99
CA ALA A 141 -3.07 -4.96 -9.12
C ALA A 141 -1.81 -4.54 -9.89
N LEU A 142 -0.67 -5.20 -9.67
CA LEU A 142 0.59 -4.94 -10.40
C LEU A 142 0.50 -5.16 -11.92
N ARG A 143 -0.54 -5.86 -12.41
CA ARG A 143 -0.78 -6.08 -13.85
C ARG A 143 -1.63 -5.00 -14.49
N HIS A 144 -2.06 -4.00 -13.72
CA HIS A 144 -2.91 -2.92 -14.23
C HIS A 144 -2.18 -2.10 -15.32
N PRO A 145 -2.85 -1.71 -16.42
CA PRO A 145 -2.26 -0.95 -17.52
C PRO A 145 -1.56 0.34 -17.11
N TRP A 146 -1.99 0.98 -16.01
CA TRP A 146 -1.39 2.20 -15.49
C TRP A 146 0.12 2.09 -15.20
N PHE A 147 0.63 0.89 -14.93
CA PHE A 147 2.07 0.66 -14.72
C PHE A 147 2.87 0.56 -16.03
N PHE A 148 2.22 0.51 -17.19
CA PHE A 148 2.83 0.26 -18.50
C PHE A 148 2.44 1.33 -19.53
N PRO A 149 2.83 2.60 -19.34
CA PRO A 149 2.55 3.66 -20.31
C PRO A 149 3.22 3.34 -21.66
N GLY A 150 2.43 2.97 -22.66
CA GLY A 150 2.89 2.61 -24.02
C GLY A 150 2.57 1.18 -24.50
N GLY A 151 2.04 0.29 -23.64
CA GLY A 151 1.65 -1.10 -23.95
C GLY A 151 2.84 -2.09 -24.06
N ALA A 152 2.77 -3.39 -23.74
CA ALA A 152 1.87 -4.23 -22.92
C ALA A 152 2.79 -5.02 -21.93
N PRO A 153 2.26 -5.76 -20.92
CA PRO A 153 3.00 -6.21 -19.74
C PRO A 153 4.12 -7.24 -19.99
#